data_AF-A0AAN6EF20-F1
#
_entry.id   AF-A0AAN6EF20-F1
#
_cell.length_a   1.000
_cell.length_b   1.000
_cell.length_c   1.000
_cell.angle_alpha   90.00
_cell.angle_beta   90.00
_cell.angle_gamma   90.00
#
_symmetry.space_group_name_H-M   'P 1'
#
loop_
_entity.id
_entity.type
_entity.pdbx_description
1 polymer ?
#
loop_
_entity_poly.entity_id
_entity_poly.type
_entity_poly.pdbx_seq_one_letter_code
_entity_poly.pdbx_strand_id
1 'polypeptide(L)'
;MRDTLLFSYRDVAVYISDTLSLREGQWLNDTILGFYFEYLTHEILRGDNSILLLKPALVQLLQADLDSIKTALPPDIHAKDIIFAPIGSGTHWSLLVYCRQTQPPSFHYFDSMANANYHHALAAKHRLELLLLGTQSVAQMVTHSCPQQENSYDCGVFVVLFADLLARRYADLRLPPKNITQDVPRAVLSRRVPHDVIRRPMSPFVQTANDGGTYFDVFRPTALRKPIIEPTFWWIDYGDLFNPNSARATLLNLINKHA
;
A
#
# COMPACT_ATOMS: atom_id res chain seq x y z
N MET A 1 -1.22 26.80 20.79
CA MET A 1 -0.41 27.20 19.61
C MET A 1 -1.18 26.74 18.38
N ARG A 2 -1.31 27.54 17.32
CA ARG A 2 -1.94 27.07 16.08
C ARG A 2 -1.00 26.11 15.37
N ASP A 3 -1.51 25.01 14.85
CA ASP A 3 -0.72 24.08 14.07
C ASP A 3 -0.23 24.76 12.79
N THR A 4 1.01 24.48 12.39
CA THR A 4 1.70 25.18 11.31
C THR A 4 1.79 24.27 10.10
N LEU A 5 1.32 24.74 8.93
CA LEU A 5 1.50 24.04 7.67
C LEU A 5 3.00 23.93 7.39
N LEU A 6 3.50 22.71 7.20
CA LEU A 6 4.87 22.45 6.81
C LEU A 6 5.00 22.62 5.29
N PHE A 7 4.18 21.90 4.52
CA PHE A 7 4.07 22.02 3.06
C PHE A 7 2.80 21.35 2.53
N SER A 8 2.50 21.56 1.26
CA SER A 8 1.46 20.81 0.54
C SER A 8 2.08 20.00 -0.58
N TYR A 9 1.83 18.69 -0.58
CA TYR A 9 2.20 17.80 -1.67
C TYR A 9 0.95 17.35 -2.41
N ARG A 10 0.81 17.79 -3.66
CA ARG A 10 -0.41 17.58 -4.45
C ARG A 10 -1.63 18.08 -3.65
N ASP A 11 -2.53 17.19 -3.30
CA ASP A 11 -3.76 17.49 -2.56
C ASP A 11 -3.69 17.07 -1.08
N VAL A 12 -2.49 16.82 -0.57
CA VAL A 12 -2.22 16.55 0.85
C VAL A 12 -1.47 17.72 1.46
N ALA A 13 -2.08 18.38 2.45
CA ALA A 13 -1.44 19.40 3.26
C ALA A 13 -0.85 18.75 4.53
N VAL A 14 0.47 18.83 4.69
CA VAL A 14 1.20 18.25 5.83
C VAL A 14 1.53 19.36 6.82
N TYR A 15 1.10 19.21 8.06
CA TYR A 15 1.37 20.12 9.17
C TYR A 15 2.48 19.58 10.07
N ILE A 16 3.06 20.46 10.90
CA ILE A 16 4.07 20.06 11.88
C ILE A 16 3.51 18.98 12.82
N SER A 17 2.24 19.08 13.23
CA SER A 17 1.63 18.08 14.11
C SER A 17 1.55 16.68 13.46
N ASP A 18 1.38 16.59 12.14
CA ASP A 18 1.34 15.31 11.42
C ASP A 18 2.67 14.56 11.55
N THR A 19 3.80 15.29 11.50
CA THR A 19 5.12 14.67 11.64
C THR A 19 5.36 14.08 13.03
N LEU A 20 4.57 14.47 14.05
CA LEU A 20 4.64 13.87 15.38
C LEU A 20 4.16 12.42 15.35
N SER A 21 3.27 12.07 14.42
CA SER A 21 2.75 10.72 14.23
C SER A 21 3.84 9.74 13.76
N LEU A 22 4.95 10.25 13.22
CA LEU A 22 6.10 9.46 12.78
C LEU A 22 7.04 9.08 13.92
N ARG A 23 6.88 9.64 15.12
CA ARG A 23 7.68 9.22 16.29
C ARG A 23 7.40 7.76 16.65
N GLU A 24 8.40 7.07 17.18
CA GLU A 24 8.22 5.74 17.74
C GLU A 24 7.13 5.76 18.82
N GLY A 25 6.29 4.71 18.86
CA GLY A 25 5.16 4.64 19.77
C GLY A 25 3.91 5.40 19.34
N GLN A 26 3.95 6.16 18.24
CA GLN A 26 2.79 6.93 17.75
C GLN A 26 2.11 6.24 16.56
N TRP A 27 0.78 6.37 16.48
CA TRP A 27 0.00 5.89 15.34
C TRP A 27 0.21 6.81 14.15
N LEU A 28 0.41 6.25 12.96
CA LEU A 28 0.36 7.07 11.74
C LEU A 28 -1.06 7.61 11.55
N ASN A 29 -1.15 8.87 11.17
CA ASN A 29 -2.42 9.50 10.83
C ASN A 29 -2.69 9.48 9.33
N ASP A 30 -3.92 9.89 8.98
CA ASP A 30 -4.41 9.95 7.61
C ASP A 30 -3.52 10.77 6.68
N THR A 31 -2.97 11.88 7.19
CA THR A 31 -2.12 12.80 6.42
C THR A 31 -0.82 12.11 5.99
N ILE A 32 -0.15 11.40 6.90
CA ILE A 32 1.10 10.69 6.58
C ILE A 32 0.86 9.54 5.60
N LEU A 33 -0.21 8.75 5.79
CA LEU A 33 -0.62 7.70 4.85
C LEU A 33 -0.95 8.29 3.47
N GLY A 34 -1.73 9.37 3.44
CA GLY A 34 -2.11 10.08 2.22
C GLY A 34 -0.91 10.65 1.47
N PHE A 35 0.00 11.32 2.19
CA PHE A 35 1.25 11.84 1.62
C PHE A 35 2.07 10.72 0.97
N TYR A 36 2.26 9.59 1.66
CA TYR A 36 3.05 8.51 1.09
C TYR A 36 2.38 7.89 -0.14
N PHE A 37 1.05 7.79 -0.16
CA PHE A 37 0.31 7.24 -1.29
C PHE A 37 0.40 8.16 -2.53
N GLU A 38 0.39 9.48 -2.34
CA GLU A 38 0.68 10.46 -3.39
C GLU A 38 2.13 10.34 -3.89
N TYR A 39 3.09 10.24 -2.97
CA TYR A 39 4.50 10.04 -3.31
C TYR A 39 4.73 8.76 -4.11
N LEU A 40 4.18 7.63 -3.65
CA LEU A 40 4.28 6.33 -4.33
C LEU A 40 3.66 6.39 -5.73
N THR A 41 2.49 7.02 -5.87
CA THR A 41 1.81 7.20 -7.18
C THR A 41 2.67 8.00 -8.15
N HIS A 42 3.21 9.14 -7.72
CA HIS A 42 3.81 10.10 -8.64
C HIS A 42 5.31 9.92 -8.85
N GLU A 43 6.07 9.59 -7.80
CA GLU A 43 7.52 9.51 -7.87
C GLU A 43 7.98 8.10 -8.25
N ILE A 44 7.38 7.07 -7.64
CA ILE A 44 7.82 5.68 -7.81
C ILE A 44 7.10 5.01 -8.99
N LEU A 45 5.77 5.11 -9.02
CA LEU A 45 4.94 4.51 -10.07
C LEU A 45 4.80 5.40 -11.31
N ARG A 46 5.27 6.66 -11.25
CA ARG A 46 5.25 7.64 -12.35
C ARG A 46 3.86 7.86 -12.96
N GLY A 47 2.82 7.80 -12.13
CA GLY A 47 1.43 7.98 -12.57
C GLY A 47 0.89 6.83 -13.42
N ASP A 48 1.30 5.58 -13.17
CA ASP A 48 0.74 4.41 -13.85
C ASP A 48 -0.78 4.35 -13.67
N ASN A 49 -1.52 4.69 -14.73
CA ASN A 49 -2.98 4.80 -14.71
C ASN A 49 -3.70 3.46 -14.44
N SER A 50 -3.00 2.32 -14.49
CA SER A 50 -3.59 1.01 -14.14
C SER A 50 -3.62 0.75 -12.64
N ILE A 51 -2.87 1.51 -11.85
CA ILE A 51 -2.73 1.39 -10.40
C ILE A 51 -3.39 2.60 -9.74
N LEU A 52 -4.26 2.36 -8.77
CA LEU A 52 -4.87 3.43 -7.97
C LEU A 52 -4.57 3.22 -6.49
N LEU A 53 -4.03 4.24 -5.83
CA LEU A 53 -3.85 4.27 -4.40
C LEU A 53 -4.86 5.26 -3.79
N LEU A 54 -5.91 4.74 -3.16
CA LEU A 54 -6.90 5.57 -2.49
C LEU A 54 -6.32 6.14 -1.19
N LYS A 55 -6.48 7.44 -0.98
CA LYS A 55 -6.13 8.07 0.29
C LYS A 55 -7.12 7.71 1.40
N PRO A 56 -6.70 7.76 2.68
CA PRO A 56 -7.58 7.45 3.81
C PRO A 56 -8.91 8.21 3.79
N ALA A 57 -8.89 9.51 3.45
CA ALA A 57 -10.11 10.33 3.35
C ALA A 57 -11.13 9.79 2.32
N LEU A 58 -10.66 9.28 1.17
CA LEU A 58 -11.54 8.68 0.16
C LEU A 58 -12.11 7.34 0.66
N VAL A 59 -11.33 6.55 1.40
CA VAL A 59 -11.82 5.30 1.98
C VAL A 59 -12.82 5.53 3.11
N GLN A 60 -12.64 6.58 3.91
CA GLN A 60 -13.62 7.00 4.92
C GLN A 60 -14.92 7.47 4.25
N LEU A 61 -14.81 8.30 3.21
CA LEU A 61 -15.96 8.76 2.44
C LEU A 61 -16.70 7.60 1.77
N LEU A 62 -15.99 6.62 1.21
CA LEU A 62 -16.55 5.38 0.67
C LEU A 62 -17.41 4.64 1.69
N GLN A 63 -16.96 4.58 2.95
CA GLN A 63 -17.69 3.88 4.01
C GLN A 63 -18.91 4.68 4.50
N ALA A 64 -18.83 6.01 4.48
CA ALA A 64 -19.86 6.91 4.99
C ALA A 64 -20.97 7.21 3.97
N ASP A 65 -20.61 7.54 2.72
CA ASP A 65 -21.53 8.06 1.71
C ASP A 65 -21.14 7.62 0.29
N LEU A 66 -21.96 6.71 -0.27
CA LEU A 66 -21.76 6.16 -1.60
C LEU A 66 -22.02 7.13 -2.75
N ASP A 67 -22.78 8.21 -2.55
CA ASP A 67 -23.09 9.15 -3.63
C ASP A 67 -22.02 10.24 -3.71
N SER A 68 -21.57 10.74 -2.57
CA SER A 68 -20.43 11.66 -2.51
C SER A 68 -19.15 11.01 -3.03
N ILE A 69 -18.87 9.75 -2.67
CA ILE A 69 -17.65 9.08 -3.12
C ILE A 69 -17.61 8.86 -4.65
N LYS A 70 -18.74 8.61 -5.31
CA LYS A 70 -18.79 8.46 -6.79
C LYS A 70 -18.25 9.68 -7.51
N THR A 71 -18.48 10.87 -6.95
CA THR A 71 -18.02 12.14 -7.51
C THR A 71 -16.56 12.44 -7.17
N ALA A 72 -16.10 11.96 -6.00
CA ALA A 72 -14.73 12.16 -5.54
C ALA A 72 -13.71 11.16 -6.12
N LEU A 73 -14.17 9.98 -6.54
CA LEU A 73 -13.31 8.97 -7.18
C LEU A 73 -12.97 9.35 -8.63
N PRO A 74 -11.83 8.86 -9.17
CA PRO A 74 -11.52 9.03 -10.57
C PRO A 74 -12.62 8.48 -11.48
N PRO A 75 -13.02 9.19 -12.55
CA PRO A 75 -14.10 8.75 -13.43
C PRO A 75 -13.77 7.44 -14.17
N ASP A 76 -12.49 7.10 -14.29
CA ASP A 76 -12.00 5.87 -14.92
C ASP A 76 -11.72 4.75 -13.91
N ILE A 77 -12.29 4.79 -12.70
CA ILE A 77 -12.00 3.80 -11.65
C ILE A 77 -12.23 2.34 -12.09
N HIS A 78 -13.24 2.08 -12.94
CA HIS A 78 -13.53 0.75 -13.48
C HIS A 78 -12.44 0.22 -14.43
N ALA A 79 -11.63 1.13 -14.98
CA ALA A 79 -10.52 0.81 -15.86
C ALA A 79 -9.25 0.40 -15.09
N LYS A 80 -9.17 0.68 -13.78
CA LYS A 80 -8.02 0.33 -12.94
C LYS A 80 -7.89 -1.18 -12.83
N ASP A 81 -6.66 -1.66 -12.96
CA ASP A 81 -6.37 -3.09 -12.83
C ASP A 81 -6.15 -3.49 -11.36
N ILE A 82 -5.61 -2.59 -10.55
CA ILE A 82 -5.41 -2.79 -9.12
C ILE A 82 -5.72 -1.51 -8.34
N ILE A 83 -6.40 -1.64 -7.20
CA ILE A 83 -6.77 -0.52 -6.34
C ILE A 83 -6.37 -0.84 -4.90
N PHE A 84 -5.53 -0.01 -4.30
CA PHE A 84 -5.09 -0.08 -2.91
C PHE A 84 -5.95 0.85 -2.05
N ALA A 85 -6.49 0.34 -0.95
CA ALA A 85 -7.34 1.08 -0.03
C ALA A 85 -6.86 0.86 1.42
N PRO A 86 -6.34 1.90 2.10
CA PRO A 86 -5.99 1.82 3.50
C PRO A 86 -7.28 1.87 4.33
N ILE A 87 -7.54 0.80 5.07
CA ILE A 87 -8.74 0.66 5.89
C ILE A 87 -8.42 1.13 7.31
N GLY A 88 -9.12 2.18 7.77
CA GLY A 88 -9.01 2.70 9.13
C GLY A 88 -10.28 2.47 9.93
N SER A 89 -10.13 2.06 11.20
CA SER A 89 -11.23 1.97 12.19
C SER A 89 -11.21 3.10 13.23
N GLY A 90 -10.23 4.00 13.14
CA GLY A 90 -9.91 4.99 14.18
C GLY A 90 -8.91 4.51 15.23
N THR A 91 -8.71 3.19 15.36
CA THR A 91 -7.72 2.60 16.28
C THR A 91 -6.74 1.64 15.62
N HIS A 92 -7.00 1.26 14.38
CA HIS A 92 -6.18 0.31 13.65
C HIS A 92 -6.21 0.57 12.14
N TRP A 93 -5.10 0.24 11.48
CA TRP A 93 -4.94 0.33 10.04
C TRP A 93 -4.69 -1.07 9.45
N SER A 94 -5.31 -1.33 8.32
CA SER A 94 -5.03 -2.50 7.49
C SER A 94 -5.13 -2.14 6.00
N LEU A 95 -4.76 -3.06 5.11
CA LEU A 95 -4.75 -2.79 3.68
C LEU A 95 -5.69 -3.75 2.95
N LEU A 96 -6.59 -3.18 2.14
CA LEU A 96 -7.43 -3.91 1.20
C LEU A 96 -6.97 -3.60 -0.23
N VAL A 97 -6.82 -4.63 -1.06
CA VAL A 97 -6.38 -4.49 -2.45
C VAL A 97 -7.38 -5.18 -3.38
N TYR A 98 -8.03 -4.42 -4.24
CA TYR A 98 -8.84 -4.99 -5.33
C TYR A 98 -7.94 -5.31 -6.51
N CYS A 99 -8.09 -6.50 -7.09
CA CYS A 99 -7.42 -6.92 -8.32
C CYS A 99 -8.46 -7.31 -9.36
N ARG A 100 -8.46 -6.60 -10.50
CA ARG A 100 -9.35 -6.88 -11.63
C ARG A 100 -8.94 -8.11 -12.44
N GLN A 101 -7.65 -8.45 -12.39
CA GLN A 101 -7.03 -9.44 -13.30
C GLN A 101 -7.19 -10.88 -12.82
N THR A 102 -7.61 -11.09 -11.57
CA THR A 102 -8.05 -12.40 -11.10
C THR A 102 -9.36 -12.79 -11.80
N GLN A 103 -9.61 -14.09 -11.92
CA GLN A 103 -10.83 -14.60 -12.54
C GLN A 103 -11.56 -15.54 -11.58
N PRO A 104 -12.65 -15.09 -10.94
CA PRO A 104 -13.23 -13.73 -10.99
C PRO A 104 -12.34 -12.66 -10.31
N PRO A 105 -12.61 -11.34 -10.53
CA PRO A 105 -11.99 -10.27 -9.76
C PRO A 105 -12.08 -10.52 -8.25
N SER A 106 -11.07 -10.09 -7.49
CA SER A 106 -10.96 -10.42 -6.07
C SER A 106 -10.38 -9.28 -5.24
N PHE A 107 -10.68 -9.35 -3.94
CA PHE A 107 -10.14 -8.47 -2.92
C PHE A 107 -9.14 -9.24 -2.07
N HIS A 108 -8.00 -8.63 -1.79
CA HIS A 108 -6.89 -9.20 -1.04
C HIS A 108 -6.65 -8.36 0.20
N TYR A 109 -6.67 -9.02 1.36
CA TYR A 109 -6.65 -8.36 2.66
C TYR A 109 -5.37 -8.67 3.43
N PHE A 110 -4.72 -7.61 3.92
CA PHE A 110 -3.47 -7.65 4.67
C PHE A 110 -3.63 -6.87 5.97
N ASP A 111 -3.28 -7.50 7.08
CA ASP A 111 -3.42 -6.95 8.42
C ASP A 111 -2.25 -7.39 9.29
N SER A 112 -1.47 -6.43 9.76
CA SER A 112 -0.32 -6.67 10.64
C SER A 112 -0.74 -7.07 12.06
N MET A 113 -2.04 -7.05 12.38
CA MET A 113 -2.61 -7.51 13.64
C MET A 113 -3.71 -8.56 13.38
N ALA A 114 -3.29 -9.63 12.73
CA ALA A 114 -4.06 -10.80 12.33
C ALA A 114 -5.24 -10.49 11.42
N ASN A 115 -6.37 -10.12 12.00
CA ASN A 115 -7.62 -9.76 11.31
C ASN A 115 -8.42 -8.77 12.15
N ALA A 116 -7.75 -7.99 13.00
CA ALA A 116 -8.40 -7.05 13.92
C ALA A 116 -9.30 -6.05 13.20
N ASN A 117 -8.98 -5.71 11.94
CA ASN A 117 -9.79 -4.78 11.14
C ASN A 117 -10.74 -5.41 10.12
N TYR A 118 -10.93 -6.73 10.16
CA TYR A 118 -11.60 -7.46 9.08
C TYR A 118 -13.02 -6.95 8.77
N HIS A 119 -13.80 -6.61 9.80
CA HIS A 119 -15.17 -6.11 9.61
C HIS A 119 -15.21 -4.77 8.84
N HIS A 120 -14.30 -3.84 9.13
CA HIS A 120 -14.17 -2.59 8.39
C HIS A 120 -13.73 -2.84 6.95
N ALA A 121 -12.79 -3.78 6.74
CA ALA A 121 -12.33 -4.14 5.41
C ALA A 121 -13.43 -4.80 4.58
N LEU A 122 -14.25 -5.67 5.18
CA LEU A 122 -15.38 -6.30 4.53
C LEU A 122 -16.45 -5.28 4.14
N ALA A 123 -16.73 -4.30 5.00
CA ALA A 123 -17.64 -3.19 4.68
C ALA A 123 -17.12 -2.37 3.49
N ALA A 124 -15.84 -1.97 3.50
CA ALA A 124 -15.21 -1.26 2.39
C ALA A 124 -15.21 -2.10 1.10
N LYS A 125 -14.95 -3.41 1.21
CA LYS A 125 -15.03 -4.36 0.08
C LYS A 125 -16.39 -4.34 -0.57
N HIS A 126 -17.49 -4.45 0.18
CA HIS A 126 -18.84 -4.46 -0.41
C HIS A 126 -19.16 -3.15 -1.13
N ARG A 127 -18.71 -2.01 -0.59
CA ARG A 127 -18.89 -0.70 -1.23
C ARG A 127 -18.09 -0.59 -2.53
N LEU A 128 -16.82 -1.01 -2.53
CA LEU A 128 -15.99 -1.05 -3.75
C LEU A 128 -16.54 -2.04 -4.77
N GLU A 129 -16.96 -3.22 -4.35
CA GLU A 129 -17.57 -4.24 -5.22
C GLU A 129 -18.81 -3.69 -5.92
N LEU A 130 -19.71 -3.06 -5.17
CA LEU A 130 -20.90 -2.42 -5.74
C LEU A 130 -20.52 -1.34 -6.75
N LEU A 131 -19.54 -0.50 -6.44
CA LEU A 131 -19.07 0.55 -7.34
C LEU A 131 -18.41 -0.01 -8.59
N LEU A 132 -17.57 -1.05 -8.48
CA LEU A 132 -16.72 -1.51 -9.57
C LEU A 132 -17.41 -2.55 -10.46
N LEU A 133 -18.23 -3.41 -9.87
CA LEU A 133 -18.77 -4.63 -10.48
C LEU A 133 -20.30 -4.67 -10.51
N GLY A 134 -20.98 -3.77 -9.80
CA GLY A 134 -22.44 -3.72 -9.71
C GLY A 134 -23.04 -4.73 -8.72
N THR A 135 -24.37 -4.74 -8.63
CA THR A 135 -25.13 -5.48 -7.59
C THR A 135 -25.17 -7.00 -7.77
N GLN A 136 -24.81 -7.51 -8.95
CA GLN A 136 -24.89 -8.94 -9.28
C GLN A 136 -23.55 -9.67 -9.12
N SER A 137 -22.47 -8.95 -8.79
CA SER A 137 -21.13 -9.54 -8.65
C SER A 137 -20.86 -10.00 -7.23
N VAL A 138 -20.18 -11.14 -7.11
CA VAL A 138 -19.65 -11.67 -5.86
C VAL A 138 -18.16 -11.95 -6.04
N ALA A 139 -17.36 -10.91 -5.87
CA ALA A 139 -15.91 -11.00 -5.80
C ALA A 139 -15.49 -11.59 -4.44
N GLN A 140 -14.59 -12.55 -4.46
CA GLN A 140 -14.05 -13.16 -3.25
C GLN A 140 -13.15 -12.20 -2.48
N MET A 141 -13.13 -12.33 -1.16
CA MET A 141 -12.13 -11.70 -0.28
C MET A 141 -11.17 -12.77 0.21
N VAL A 142 -9.87 -12.58 -0.06
CA VAL A 142 -8.78 -13.48 0.34
C VAL A 142 -7.98 -12.79 1.42
N THR A 143 -7.97 -13.36 2.63
CA THR A 143 -7.11 -12.93 3.73
C THR A 143 -5.74 -13.58 3.57
N HIS A 144 -4.69 -12.77 3.54
CA HIS A 144 -3.32 -13.26 3.39
C HIS A 144 -2.60 -13.40 4.73
N SER A 145 -1.81 -14.46 4.86
CA SER A 145 -0.78 -14.50 5.88
C SER A 145 0.30 -13.48 5.52
N CYS A 146 0.57 -12.53 6.41
CA CYS A 146 1.54 -11.46 6.19
C CYS A 146 2.32 -11.15 7.47
N PRO A 147 3.44 -10.41 7.38
CA PRO A 147 4.20 -9.94 8.52
C PRO A 147 3.32 -9.28 9.58
N GLN A 148 3.47 -9.70 10.83
CA GLN A 148 2.72 -9.20 11.97
C GLN A 148 3.57 -8.19 12.74
N GLN A 149 2.92 -7.19 13.36
CA GLN A 149 3.59 -6.22 14.22
C GLN A 149 3.79 -6.78 15.64
N GLU A 150 4.85 -6.36 16.32
CA GLU A 150 5.13 -6.76 17.72
C GLU A 150 4.57 -5.77 18.76
N ASN A 151 3.99 -4.65 18.31
CA ASN A 151 3.50 -3.57 19.17
C ASN A 151 2.07 -3.13 18.80
N SER A 152 1.55 -2.08 19.43
CA SER A 152 0.18 -1.59 19.22
C SER A 152 0.08 -0.37 18.28
N TYR A 153 1.17 0.04 17.62
CA TYR A 153 1.22 1.36 16.97
C TYR A 153 1.79 1.39 15.55
N ASP A 154 2.40 0.31 15.08
CA ASP A 154 3.01 0.27 13.74
C ASP A 154 2.07 -0.13 12.61
N CYS A 155 0.80 -0.41 12.86
CA CYS A 155 -0.16 -0.86 11.83
C CYS A 155 -0.19 0.05 10.59
N GLY A 156 -0.15 1.37 10.77
CA GLY A 156 -0.07 2.32 9.65
C GLY A 156 1.25 2.25 8.87
N VAL A 157 2.36 1.95 9.56
CA VAL A 157 3.67 1.73 8.92
C VAL A 157 3.64 0.46 8.08
N PHE A 158 3.04 -0.61 8.58
CA PHE A 158 2.88 -1.86 7.81
C PHE A 158 1.99 -1.64 6.58
N VAL A 159 0.91 -0.85 6.67
CA VAL A 159 0.09 -0.49 5.49
C VAL A 159 0.93 0.22 4.43
N VAL A 160 1.79 1.18 4.83
CA VAL A 160 2.73 1.85 3.93
C VAL A 160 3.68 0.84 3.27
N LEU A 161 4.31 -0.03 4.05
CA LEU A 161 5.27 -1.02 3.54
C LEU A 161 4.62 -2.07 2.61
N PHE A 162 3.43 -2.55 2.96
CA PHE A 162 2.67 -3.49 2.13
C PHE A 162 2.26 -2.86 0.79
N ALA A 163 1.68 -1.65 0.82
CA ALA A 163 1.27 -0.95 -0.39
C ALA A 163 2.48 -0.67 -1.29
N ASP A 164 3.58 -0.24 -0.71
CA ASP A 164 4.81 0.05 -1.42
C ASP A 164 5.41 -1.17 -2.14
N LEU A 165 5.52 -2.29 -1.41
CA LEU A 165 6.02 -3.55 -1.96
C LEU A 165 5.10 -4.07 -3.06
N LEU A 166 3.80 -4.19 -2.78
CA LEU A 166 2.84 -4.80 -3.70
C LEU A 166 2.62 -3.94 -4.95
N ALA A 167 2.52 -2.61 -4.82
CA ALA A 167 2.29 -1.73 -5.96
C ALA A 167 3.49 -1.74 -6.91
N ARG A 168 4.72 -1.68 -6.39
CA ARG A 168 5.92 -1.82 -7.23
C ARG A 168 5.99 -3.20 -7.86
N ARG A 169 5.85 -4.27 -7.07
CA ARG A 169 5.87 -5.64 -7.58
C ARG A 169 4.88 -5.83 -8.71
N TYR A 170 3.67 -5.26 -8.57
CA TYR A 170 2.65 -5.28 -9.61
C TYR A 170 3.08 -4.53 -10.87
N ALA A 171 3.55 -3.30 -10.72
CA ALA A 171 4.01 -2.46 -11.82
C ALA A 171 5.18 -3.10 -12.57
N ASP A 172 6.05 -3.80 -11.85
CA ASP A 172 7.25 -4.46 -12.35
C ASP A 172 6.93 -5.74 -13.11
N LEU A 173 6.00 -6.54 -12.59
CA LEU A 173 5.46 -7.72 -13.28
C LEU A 173 4.81 -7.39 -14.63
N ARG A 174 4.27 -6.18 -14.79
CA ARG A 174 3.68 -5.75 -16.06
C ARG A 174 4.71 -5.35 -17.12
N LEU A 175 5.95 -5.09 -16.74
CA LEU A 175 6.98 -4.74 -17.72
C LEU A 175 7.45 -6.01 -18.43
N PRO A 176 7.45 -6.07 -19.77
CA PRO A 176 8.07 -7.18 -20.48
C PRO A 176 9.58 -7.21 -20.14
N PRO A 177 10.17 -8.38 -19.86
CA PRO A 177 11.62 -8.50 -19.73
C PRO A 177 12.28 -7.99 -21.01
N LYS A 178 13.32 -7.16 -20.90
CA LYS A 178 14.13 -6.81 -22.08
C LYS A 178 14.77 -8.09 -22.61
N ASN A 179 14.48 -8.42 -23.88
CA ASN A 179 14.92 -9.58 -24.68
C ASN A 179 13.93 -10.76 -24.83
N ILE A 180 12.62 -10.59 -24.63
CA ILE A 180 11.66 -11.58 -25.12
C ILE A 180 10.73 -10.92 -26.14
N THR A 181 10.99 -11.21 -27.41
CA THR A 181 10.04 -11.00 -28.50
C THR A 181 8.83 -11.93 -28.30
N GLN A 182 7.64 -11.35 -28.40
CA GLN A 182 6.31 -11.96 -28.49
C GLN A 182 5.59 -12.29 -27.16
N ASP A 183 4.39 -11.70 -27.08
CA ASP A 183 3.20 -12.05 -26.30
C ASP A 183 3.45 -12.67 -24.93
N VAL A 184 3.39 -11.82 -23.89
CA VAL A 184 3.33 -12.28 -22.50
C VAL A 184 1.86 -12.31 -22.05
N PRO A 185 1.23 -13.49 -21.90
CA PRO A 185 -0.15 -13.60 -21.45
C PRO A 185 -0.30 -13.28 -19.94
N ARG A 186 -1.54 -13.06 -19.51
CA ARG A 186 -2.04 -12.81 -18.14
C ARG A 186 -1.46 -13.67 -16.98
N ALA A 187 -0.62 -14.67 -17.26
CA ALA A 187 0.01 -15.56 -16.29
C ALA A 187 1.17 -14.93 -15.47
N VAL A 188 1.46 -13.64 -15.64
CA VAL A 188 2.62 -13.01 -14.99
C VAL A 188 2.42 -12.81 -13.49
N LEU A 189 1.18 -12.61 -13.03
CA LEU A 189 0.86 -12.45 -11.60
C LEU A 189 1.09 -13.70 -10.73
N SER A 190 1.67 -14.78 -11.26
CA SER A 190 2.02 -15.98 -10.47
C SER A 190 3.53 -16.23 -10.37
N ARG A 191 4.38 -15.41 -10.98
CA ARG A 191 5.84 -15.64 -11.02
C ARG A 191 6.59 -14.59 -10.20
N ARG A 192 7.66 -15.01 -9.50
CA ARG A 192 8.63 -14.09 -8.87
C ARG A 192 9.32 -13.26 -9.97
N VAL A 193 9.39 -11.94 -9.81
CA VAL A 193 10.22 -11.07 -10.67
C VAL A 193 11.61 -10.95 -10.07
N PRO A 194 12.66 -11.21 -10.85
CA PRO A 194 14.02 -10.83 -10.47
C PRO A 194 14.15 -9.30 -10.35
N HIS A 195 14.71 -8.81 -9.23
CA HIS A 195 14.81 -7.38 -8.88
C HIS A 195 15.61 -6.53 -9.90
N ASP A 196 16.34 -7.15 -10.83
CA ASP A 196 17.28 -6.56 -11.78
C ASP A 196 16.65 -6.06 -13.10
N VAL A 197 15.35 -6.26 -13.32
CA VAL A 197 14.68 -5.96 -14.61
C VAL A 197 14.06 -4.54 -14.67
N ILE A 198 14.06 -3.79 -13.56
CA ILE A 198 13.19 -2.62 -13.38
C ILE A 198 13.97 -1.30 -13.35
N ARG A 199 13.59 -0.33 -14.20
CA ARG A 199 14.12 1.06 -14.22
C ARG A 199 13.26 2.08 -13.44
N ARG A 200 12.41 1.63 -12.53
CA ARG A 200 11.70 2.50 -11.59
C ARG A 200 12.66 2.94 -10.48
N PRO A 201 12.44 4.12 -9.85
CA PRO A 201 13.21 4.50 -8.68
C PRO A 201 13.13 3.38 -7.63
N MET A 202 14.25 3.12 -6.96
CA MET A 202 14.25 2.17 -5.85
C MET A 202 13.29 2.63 -4.76
N SER A 203 12.85 1.66 -3.95
CA SER A 203 12.13 1.97 -2.73
C SER A 203 12.87 2.99 -1.88
N PRO A 204 12.18 3.99 -1.30
CA PRO A 204 12.79 4.77 -0.24
C PRO A 204 13.14 3.89 0.98
N PHE A 205 12.47 2.75 1.15
CA PHE A 205 12.77 1.74 2.18
C PHE A 205 13.83 0.72 1.75
N VAL A 206 14.78 1.16 0.92
CA VAL A 206 16.05 0.46 0.64
C VAL A 206 17.16 1.44 1.02
N GLN A 207 18.08 1.06 1.91
CA GLN A 207 19.24 1.90 2.21
C GLN A 207 20.37 1.61 1.22
N THR A 208 21.00 2.67 0.73
CA THR A 208 22.28 2.57 0.01
C THR A 208 23.39 2.77 1.04
N ALA A 209 24.28 1.80 1.14
CA ALA A 209 25.51 1.90 1.90
C ALA A 209 26.51 2.82 1.16
N ASN A 210 27.45 3.38 1.92
CA ASN A 210 28.45 4.33 1.42
C ASN A 210 29.39 3.73 0.37
N ASP A 211 29.45 2.40 0.25
CA ASP A 211 30.25 1.66 -0.75
C ASP A 211 29.49 1.42 -2.07
N GLY A 212 28.28 1.96 -2.21
CA GLY A 212 27.41 1.71 -3.36
C GLY A 212 26.65 0.38 -3.29
N GLY A 213 26.82 -0.40 -2.21
CA GLY A 213 25.97 -1.55 -1.91
C GLY A 213 24.59 -1.11 -1.42
N THR A 214 23.56 -1.93 -1.61
CA THR A 214 22.24 -1.72 -0.99
C THR A 214 22.12 -2.64 0.23
N TYR A 215 21.84 -2.08 1.41
CA TYR A 215 21.52 -2.87 2.59
C TYR A 215 20.05 -2.67 2.98
N PHE A 216 19.41 -3.75 3.40
CA PHE A 216 18.05 -3.73 3.91
C PHE A 216 18.13 -3.87 5.43
N ASP A 217 17.72 -2.83 6.17
CA ASP A 217 17.40 -2.98 7.58
C ASP A 217 16.09 -3.76 7.68
N VAL A 218 16.21 -5.07 7.53
CA VAL A 218 15.09 -6.00 7.45
C VAL A 218 14.39 -6.08 8.80
N PHE A 219 13.06 -6.04 8.79
CA PHE A 219 12.30 -6.34 9.98
C PHE A 219 12.49 -7.80 10.40
N ARG A 220 13.10 -8.03 11.57
CA ARG A 220 13.36 -9.37 12.12
C ARG A 220 12.64 -9.50 13.47
N PRO A 221 11.38 -9.96 13.49
CA PRO A 221 10.68 -10.15 14.74
C PRO A 221 11.34 -11.27 15.56
N THR A 222 11.28 -11.14 16.87
CA THR A 222 11.96 -12.06 17.79
C THR A 222 11.07 -13.22 18.23
N ALA A 223 9.76 -12.99 18.33
CA ALA A 223 8.81 -13.97 18.87
C ALA A 223 7.67 -14.36 17.91
N LEU A 224 7.60 -13.74 16.73
CA LEU A 224 6.50 -13.97 15.79
C LEU A 224 6.77 -15.16 14.86
N ARG A 225 5.72 -15.92 14.59
CA ARG A 225 5.76 -16.96 13.55
C ARG A 225 5.92 -16.29 12.19
N LYS A 226 6.71 -16.92 11.32
CA LYS A 226 6.80 -16.54 9.92
C LYS A 226 5.42 -16.64 9.25
N PRO A 227 5.11 -15.77 8.28
CA PRO A 227 3.92 -15.93 7.45
C PRO A 227 3.92 -17.31 6.78
N ILE A 228 2.73 -17.85 6.54
CA ILE A 228 2.58 -19.07 5.76
C ILE A 228 3.11 -18.80 4.36
N ILE A 229 3.96 -19.70 3.85
CA ILE A 229 4.51 -19.57 2.49
C ILE A 229 3.38 -19.80 1.49
N GLU A 230 3.11 -18.78 0.69
CA GLU A 230 2.12 -18.83 -0.40
C GLU A 230 2.87 -18.63 -1.73
N PRO A 231 2.74 -19.53 -2.72
CA PRO A 231 3.39 -19.38 -4.02
C PRO A 231 2.60 -18.41 -4.92
N THR A 232 2.26 -17.23 -4.40
CA THR A 232 1.40 -16.26 -5.07
C THR A 232 2.07 -14.89 -5.12
N PHE A 233 1.61 -14.02 -6.05
CA PHE A 233 2.03 -12.63 -6.11
C PHE A 233 1.82 -11.86 -4.79
N TRP A 234 0.86 -12.29 -3.99
CA TRP A 234 0.41 -11.63 -2.77
C TRP A 234 1.28 -11.94 -1.55
N TRP A 235 2.15 -12.94 -1.63
CA TRP A 235 2.95 -13.35 -0.49
C TRP A 235 3.97 -12.29 -0.07
N ILE A 236 4.03 -12.00 1.22
CA ILE A 236 4.97 -11.05 1.82
C ILE A 236 5.66 -11.77 2.98
N ASP A 237 6.99 -11.72 3.04
CA ASP A 237 7.76 -12.18 4.18
C ASP A 237 8.33 -10.98 4.97
N TYR A 238 8.75 -11.24 6.21
CA TYR A 238 9.49 -10.27 7.02
C TYR A 238 10.76 -9.79 6.31
N GLY A 239 11.40 -10.68 5.55
CA GLY A 239 12.55 -10.38 4.70
C GLY A 239 12.31 -9.32 3.63
N ASP A 240 11.06 -9.13 3.22
CA ASP A 240 10.67 -8.15 2.20
C ASP A 240 10.39 -6.77 2.79
N LEU A 241 10.28 -6.67 4.13
CA LEU A 241 9.88 -5.45 4.81
C LEU A 241 11.06 -4.77 5.51
N PHE A 242 11.03 -3.45 5.43
CA PHE A 242 11.93 -2.60 6.17
C PHE A 242 11.51 -2.52 7.64
N ASN A 243 12.48 -2.36 8.53
CA ASN A 243 12.23 -2.17 9.96
C ASN A 243 11.26 -0.98 10.18
N PRO A 244 10.17 -1.14 10.95
CA PRO A 244 9.19 -0.07 11.14
C PRO A 244 9.75 1.24 11.68
N ASN A 245 10.72 1.20 12.61
CA ASN A 245 11.37 2.41 13.14
C ASN A 245 12.22 3.09 12.07
N SER A 246 12.94 2.32 11.25
CA SER A 246 13.70 2.85 10.13
C SER A 246 12.78 3.38 9.01
N ALA A 247 11.62 2.76 8.81
CA ALA A 247 10.59 3.23 7.87
C ALA A 247 10.01 4.57 8.30
N ARG A 248 9.74 4.77 9.60
CA ARG A 248 9.33 6.06 10.18
C ARG A 248 10.35 7.17 9.92
N ALA A 249 11.62 6.90 10.19
CA ALA A 249 12.70 7.85 9.91
C ALA A 249 12.80 8.18 8.40
N THR A 250 12.62 7.17 7.55
CA THR A 250 12.60 7.34 6.08
C THR A 250 11.44 8.23 5.63
N LEU A 251 10.23 8.01 6.15
CA LEU A 251 9.07 8.84 5.87
C LEU A 251 9.28 10.30 6.31
N LEU A 252 9.88 10.50 7.49
CA LEU A 252 10.21 11.85 7.97
C LEU A 252 11.23 12.54 7.06
N ASN A 253 12.25 11.81 6.59
CA ASN A 253 13.24 12.34 5.65
C ASN A 253 12.61 12.70 4.29
N LEU A 254 11.66 11.90 3.80
CA LEU A 254 10.91 12.24 2.59
C LEU A 254 10.10 13.54 2.77
N ILE A 255 9.38 13.68 3.88
CA ILE A 255 8.63 14.89 4.22
C ILE A 255 9.57 16.10 4.25
N ASN A 256 10.69 16.02 4.98
CA ASN A 256 11.65 17.11 5.08
C ASN A 256 12.30 17.48 3.74
N LYS A 257 12.39 16.55 2.79
CA LYS A 257 12.92 16.81 1.44
C LYS A 257 11.93 17.59 0.56
N HIS A 258 10.63 17.45 0.82
CA HIS A 258 9.56 18.11 0.06
C HIS A 258 8.98 19.35 0.75
N ALA A 259 9.34 19.58 2.03
CA ALA A 259 9.05 20.79 2.78
C ALA A 259 9.96 21.96 2.36
#